data_AF-A0A2K6CQZ9-F1
#
_entry.id   AF-A0A2K6CQZ9-F1
#
_cell.length_a   1.000
_cell.length_b   1.000
_cell.length_c   1.000
_cell.angle_alpha   90.00
_cell.angle_beta   90.00
_cell.angle_gamma   90.00
#
_symmetry.space_group_name_H-M   'P 1'
#
loop_
_entity.id
_entity.type
_entity.pdbx_description
1 polymer ?
#
loop_
_entity_poly.entity_id
_entity_poly.type
_entity_poly.pdbx_seq_one_letter_code
_entity_poly.pdbx_strand_id
1 'polypeptide(L)'
;MNNNQIVAKDLQDEKILYPEFNKLKERNRELKTLLSIGGWNFGTSRFTTMLSTFANREKFIASVISLLRTHDFDGLDLFFLYPGLRGSPMHDRWTFLFLIEELLFAFRKEALLTMRPRLLLSAAVSGVPHIVQTSYDVRFLGRLLDFINVLSYDLHGSWEKFTGHNSPLFSLPEDPKSSAYAMNYWRKLGAPSEKLIMGIPTYGRTFRLLKASKNGLQATAIGPASPGKYTKQAGFLAYFEICSFVWGAKKHWIDYQYVPYANKGKEWVGYDDAISFSYKAWFIRREHFGGAMVWTLDMDDVRGTFCGTGPFPLVYVLNAILVRAEFSSTSLPQFWLSSAVNSSSTDPERLAVTKAWTTDIKILPPGGEAGVTEIHGKCENMTITPRVTIVTPTKETVSLGKHTVALGEKTEISGATTMTSVGHQSMTPGEKALTPVGHQSELPGKKTLTPVGHPSVTPVSHQSVSPGGMTMTPVHFQTETLRQNTMAPRRKAVAREKVTVPSRKISVTPEGQTVPLRGEYLTSETGTHPQDG
;
A
#
# COMPACT_ATOMS: atom_id res chain seq x y z
N MET A 1 18.59 8.16 -2.82
CA MET A 1 19.43 7.34 -1.92
C MET A 1 20.77 7.04 -2.59
N ASN A 2 21.88 7.32 -1.91
CA ASN A 2 23.25 7.04 -2.34
C ASN A 2 24.12 6.72 -1.11
N ASN A 3 25.02 5.74 -1.18
CA ASN A 3 25.89 5.32 -0.07
C ASN A 3 25.15 5.18 1.27
N ASN A 4 24.00 4.47 1.24
CA ASN A 4 23.05 4.25 2.33
C ASN A 4 22.43 5.51 2.97
N GLN A 5 22.57 6.69 2.36
CA GLN A 5 21.92 7.93 2.80
C GLN A 5 20.73 8.26 1.90
N ILE A 6 19.69 8.89 2.45
CA ILE A 6 18.72 9.62 1.62
C ILE A 6 19.44 10.81 0.98
N VAL A 7 19.07 11.08 -0.27
CA VAL A 7 19.50 12.22 -1.08
C VAL A 7 18.36 12.48 -2.05
N ALA A 8 18.19 13.73 -2.48
CA ALA A 8 17.31 14.09 -3.57
C ALA A 8 17.61 13.31 -4.85
N LYS A 9 16.66 13.31 -5.79
CA LYS A 9 16.80 12.64 -7.08
C LYS A 9 17.69 13.43 -8.04
N ASP A 10 17.57 14.76 -7.99
CA ASP A 10 18.32 15.72 -8.79
C ASP A 10 18.45 17.06 -8.04
N LEU A 11 19.04 18.08 -8.68
CA LEU A 11 19.28 19.40 -8.06
C LEU A 11 18.07 20.35 -8.12
N GLN A 12 16.97 19.98 -8.81
CA GLN A 12 15.74 20.80 -8.85
C GLN A 12 14.80 20.45 -7.70
N ASP A 13 14.79 19.19 -7.26
CA ASP A 13 14.20 18.75 -5.99
C ASP A 13 14.54 19.72 -4.84
N GLU A 14 15.81 19.86 -4.49
CA GLU A 14 16.27 20.65 -3.32
C GLU A 14 16.12 22.16 -3.50
N LYS A 15 16.26 22.67 -4.73
CA LYS A 15 16.31 24.11 -5.03
C LYS A 15 14.94 24.72 -5.37
N ILE A 16 14.00 23.92 -5.86
CA ILE A 16 12.72 24.39 -6.41
C ILE A 16 11.57 23.59 -5.80
N LEU A 17 11.54 22.27 -6.03
CA LEU A 17 10.34 21.47 -5.78
C LEU A 17 10.03 21.29 -4.29
N TYR A 18 11.03 20.98 -3.45
CA TYR A 18 10.82 20.87 -2.01
C TYR A 18 10.43 22.22 -1.37
N PRO A 19 11.11 23.35 -1.68
CA PRO A 19 10.65 24.69 -1.27
C PRO A 19 9.23 25.04 -1.73
N GLU A 20 8.87 24.80 -2.99
CA GLU A 20 7.53 25.11 -3.51
C GLU A 20 6.43 24.23 -2.92
N PHE A 21 6.70 22.94 -2.69
CA PHE A 21 5.78 22.03 -2.04
C PHE A 21 5.57 22.40 -0.56
N ASN A 22 6.64 22.71 0.18
CA ASN A 22 6.54 23.08 1.59
C ASN A 22 5.94 24.47 1.81
N LYS A 23 6.02 25.39 0.82
CA LYS A 23 5.26 26.65 0.79
C LYS A 23 3.74 26.45 0.74
N LEU A 24 3.21 25.29 0.37
CA LEU A 24 1.77 25.03 0.47
C LEU A 24 1.26 25.15 1.92
N LYS A 25 2.15 24.94 2.92
CA LYS A 25 1.87 25.16 4.35
C LYS A 25 1.65 26.63 4.72
N GLU A 26 1.94 27.58 3.82
CA GLU A 26 1.59 28.99 4.00
C GLU A 26 0.09 29.24 3.77
N ARG A 27 -0.54 28.45 2.88
CA ARG A 27 -1.99 28.53 2.56
C ARG A 27 -2.85 27.71 3.51
N ASN A 28 -2.32 26.60 4.02
CA ASN A 28 -2.95 25.80 5.07
C ASN A 28 -1.88 25.41 6.12
N ARG A 29 -1.96 26.01 7.31
CA ARG A 29 -0.99 25.77 8.41
C ARG A 29 -1.12 24.39 9.06
N GLU A 30 -2.25 23.71 8.86
CA GLU A 30 -2.48 22.34 9.34
C GLU A 30 -1.87 21.28 8.41
N LEU A 31 -1.59 21.63 7.15
CA LEU A 31 -0.97 20.74 6.17
C LEU A 31 0.35 20.17 6.71
N LYS A 32 0.55 18.87 6.47
CA LYS A 32 1.78 18.14 6.76
C LYS A 32 2.36 17.62 5.46
N THR A 33 3.65 17.88 5.24
CA THR A 33 4.36 17.42 4.04
C THR A 33 5.35 16.32 4.41
N LEU A 34 5.19 15.14 3.81
CA LEU A 34 6.10 14.01 4.02
C LEU A 34 6.89 13.74 2.74
N LEU A 35 8.13 13.28 2.88
CA LEU A 35 8.95 12.83 1.76
C LEU A 35 8.86 11.30 1.64
N SER A 36 8.28 10.79 0.55
CA SER A 36 8.31 9.36 0.22
C SER A 36 9.65 8.93 -0.34
N ILE A 37 10.19 7.81 0.15
CA ILE A 37 11.35 7.14 -0.43
C ILE A 37 10.98 5.73 -0.90
N GLY A 38 11.25 5.42 -2.17
CA GLY A 38 11.00 4.12 -2.77
C GLY A 38 10.12 4.19 -4.02
N GLY A 39 9.05 3.40 -4.04
CA GLY A 39 8.16 3.22 -5.18
C GLY A 39 8.67 2.17 -6.19
N TRP A 40 7.81 1.80 -7.14
CA TRP A 40 8.05 0.62 -8.00
C TRP A 40 9.39 0.65 -8.76
N ASN A 41 9.75 1.81 -9.31
CA ASN A 41 10.94 2.03 -10.13
C ASN A 41 12.25 2.20 -9.33
N PHE A 42 12.18 2.39 -8.01
CA PHE A 42 13.38 2.43 -7.15
C PHE A 42 14.01 1.04 -6.95
N GLY A 43 13.22 -0.01 -7.16
CA GLY A 43 13.62 -1.40 -6.95
C GLY A 43 13.79 -1.74 -5.47
N THR A 44 14.46 -2.86 -5.22
CA THR A 44 14.61 -3.48 -3.90
C THR A 44 16.05 -3.42 -3.38
N SER A 45 17.04 -3.63 -4.25
CA SER A 45 18.46 -3.74 -3.89
C SER A 45 18.99 -2.60 -3.03
N ARG A 46 18.57 -1.35 -3.28
CA ARG A 46 18.97 -0.18 -2.47
C ARG A 46 18.44 -0.25 -1.03
N PHE A 47 17.23 -0.75 -0.83
CA PHE A 47 16.71 -1.02 0.52
C PHE A 47 17.45 -2.18 1.17
N THR A 48 17.58 -3.33 0.50
CA THR A 48 18.33 -4.49 1.02
C THR A 48 19.75 -4.12 1.46
N THR A 49 20.51 -3.37 0.64
CA THR A 49 21.87 -2.93 1.00
C THR A 49 21.86 -2.01 2.24
N MET A 50 20.91 -1.08 2.33
CA MET A 50 20.79 -0.19 3.49
C MET A 50 20.34 -0.93 4.77
N LEU A 51 19.47 -1.93 4.63
CA LEU A 51 18.98 -2.75 5.74
C LEU A 51 20.00 -3.75 6.29
N SER A 52 20.96 -4.17 5.45
CA SER A 52 21.87 -5.30 5.71
C SER A 52 22.78 -5.18 6.95
N THR A 53 23.04 -3.97 7.47
CA THR A 53 23.81 -3.77 8.71
C THR A 53 23.20 -2.65 9.56
N PHE A 54 23.45 -2.69 10.88
CA PHE A 54 23.05 -1.61 11.78
C PHE A 54 23.63 -0.25 11.36
N ALA A 55 24.94 -0.20 11.07
CA ALA A 55 25.62 1.03 10.65
C ALA A 55 25.06 1.61 9.33
N ASN A 56 24.57 0.77 8.42
CA ASN A 56 23.90 1.24 7.21
C ASN A 56 22.54 1.88 7.50
N ARG A 57 21.77 1.33 8.44
CA ARG A 57 20.48 1.90 8.88
C ARG A 57 20.68 3.17 9.72
N GLU A 58 21.63 3.19 10.65
CA GLU A 58 22.00 4.38 11.43
C GLU A 58 22.39 5.56 10.52
N LYS A 59 23.26 5.31 9.54
CA LYS A 59 23.65 6.29 8.52
C LYS A 59 22.47 6.79 7.68
N PHE A 60 21.55 5.90 7.33
CA PHE A 60 20.30 6.27 6.65
C PHE A 60 19.45 7.19 7.54
N ILE A 61 19.17 6.79 8.78
CA ILE A 61 18.36 7.54 9.75
C ILE A 61 18.93 8.94 10.01
N ALA A 62 20.24 9.06 10.20
CA ALA A 62 20.91 10.35 10.38
C ALA A 62 20.73 11.27 9.15
N SER A 63 20.90 10.74 7.94
CA SER A 63 20.67 11.50 6.71
C SER A 63 19.21 11.89 6.50
N VAL A 64 18.26 11.05 6.93
CA VAL A 64 16.81 11.33 6.88
C VAL A 64 16.46 12.50 7.78
N ILE A 65 16.89 12.48 9.04
CA ILE A 65 16.65 13.57 9.99
C ILE A 65 17.24 14.89 9.44
N SER A 66 18.48 14.84 8.93
CA SER A 66 19.15 15.99 8.34
C SER A 66 18.37 16.59 7.16
N LEU A 67 18.01 15.77 6.15
CA LEU A 67 17.33 16.24 4.94
C LEU A 67 15.92 16.78 5.26
N LEU A 68 15.13 16.05 6.06
CA LEU A 68 13.77 16.46 6.41
C LEU A 68 13.75 17.77 7.20
N ARG A 69 14.67 17.96 8.16
CA ARG A 69 14.78 19.22 8.92
C ARG A 69 15.35 20.37 8.09
N THR A 70 16.23 20.09 7.12
CA THR A 70 16.83 21.10 6.21
C THR A 70 15.80 21.69 5.25
N HIS A 71 14.90 20.88 4.69
CA HIS A 71 13.91 21.33 3.72
C HIS A 71 12.52 21.64 4.31
N ASP A 72 12.37 21.55 5.64
CA ASP A 72 11.11 21.66 6.40
C ASP A 72 10.00 20.69 5.93
N PHE A 73 10.32 19.39 5.92
CA PHE A 73 9.31 18.34 5.88
C PHE A 73 8.85 17.96 7.29
N ASP A 74 7.56 17.61 7.41
CA ASP A 74 6.93 17.14 8.64
C ASP A 74 7.14 15.63 8.89
N GLY A 75 7.65 14.84 7.92
CA GLY A 75 7.93 13.41 8.13
C GLY A 75 8.44 12.61 6.93
N LEU A 76 8.55 11.28 7.12
CA LEU A 76 9.01 10.29 6.13
C LEU A 76 7.90 9.29 5.78
N ASP A 77 7.79 8.93 4.51
CA ASP A 77 7.00 7.78 4.05
C ASP A 77 7.89 6.70 3.42
N LEU A 78 7.82 5.47 3.93
CA LEU A 78 8.62 4.33 3.46
C LEU A 78 7.87 3.51 2.41
N PHE A 79 8.27 3.64 1.15
CA PHE A 79 7.59 3.02 0.00
C PHE A 79 8.39 1.82 -0.57
N PHE A 80 8.79 0.90 0.31
CA PHE A 80 9.57 -0.29 -0.08
C PHE A 80 8.66 -1.38 -0.68
N LEU A 81 8.78 -1.56 -2.00
CA LEU A 81 8.03 -2.59 -2.76
C LEU A 81 8.98 -3.70 -3.26
N TYR A 82 9.13 -4.84 -2.57
CA TYR A 82 8.57 -5.21 -1.28
C TYR A 82 9.62 -6.01 -0.47
N PRO A 83 9.67 -5.91 0.87
CA PRO A 83 10.52 -6.80 1.68
C PRO A 83 10.27 -8.28 1.36
N GLY A 84 11.32 -9.07 1.17
CA GLY A 84 11.21 -10.50 0.85
C GLY A 84 10.73 -10.87 -0.55
N LEU A 85 10.51 -9.89 -1.45
CA LEU A 85 10.04 -10.12 -2.82
C LEU A 85 10.80 -9.23 -3.83
N ARG A 86 10.58 -9.43 -5.14
CA ARG A 86 11.25 -8.67 -6.22
C ARG A 86 12.79 -8.61 -6.04
N GLY A 87 13.41 -9.71 -5.58
CA GLY A 87 14.85 -9.81 -5.33
C GLY A 87 15.34 -9.36 -3.94
N SER A 88 14.46 -8.83 -3.08
CA SER A 88 14.76 -8.63 -1.66
C SER A 88 14.79 -10.00 -0.93
N PRO A 89 15.80 -10.30 -0.10
CA PRO A 89 15.86 -11.50 0.73
C PRO A 89 14.69 -11.59 1.72
N MET A 90 14.23 -12.81 2.03
CA MET A 90 13.11 -13.04 2.96
C MET A 90 13.30 -12.40 4.34
N HIS A 91 14.55 -12.27 4.81
CA HIS A 91 14.83 -11.62 6.09
C HIS A 91 14.64 -10.10 6.11
N ASP A 92 14.50 -9.45 4.93
CA ASP A 92 14.21 -8.01 4.87
C ASP A 92 12.86 -7.66 5.51
N ARG A 93 11.94 -8.64 5.62
CA ARG A 93 10.70 -8.52 6.43
C ARG A 93 11.00 -8.01 7.84
N TRP A 94 12.02 -8.55 8.50
CA TRP A 94 12.36 -8.22 9.89
C TRP A 94 13.33 -7.05 10.00
N THR A 95 14.30 -6.91 9.08
CA THR A 95 15.20 -5.75 9.09
C THR A 95 14.48 -4.45 8.72
N PHE A 96 13.44 -4.50 7.88
CA PHE A 96 12.53 -3.38 7.63
C PHE A 96 11.71 -3.00 8.87
N LEU A 97 11.34 -3.98 9.70
CA LEU A 97 10.70 -3.70 10.99
C LEU A 97 11.67 -3.01 11.96
N PHE A 98 12.92 -3.50 12.07
CA PHE A 98 13.96 -2.86 12.87
C PHE A 98 14.23 -1.43 12.41
N LEU A 99 14.30 -1.18 11.10
CA LEU A 99 14.44 0.17 10.55
C LEU A 99 13.33 1.12 11.02
N ILE A 100 12.08 0.65 11.06
CA ILE A 100 10.92 1.45 11.48
C ILE A 100 10.96 1.75 12.98
N GLU A 101 11.38 0.79 13.80
CA GLU A 101 11.60 0.98 15.24
C GLU A 101 12.75 1.97 15.53
N GLU A 102 13.88 1.80 14.84
CA GLU A 102 15.06 2.68 14.92
C GLU A 102 14.73 4.11 14.44
N LEU A 103 13.99 4.28 13.34
CA LEU A 103 13.49 5.58 12.87
C LEU A 103 12.57 6.24 13.90
N LEU A 104 11.58 5.51 14.44
CA LEU A 104 10.65 6.04 15.44
C LEU A 104 11.38 6.49 16.72
N PHE A 105 12.35 5.69 17.17
CA PHE A 105 13.21 6.05 18.30
C PHE A 105 14.05 7.31 18.01
N ALA A 106 14.70 7.37 16.85
CA ALA A 106 15.53 8.50 16.47
C ALA A 106 14.72 9.80 16.28
N PHE A 107 13.52 9.72 15.70
CA PHE A 107 12.60 10.86 15.57
C PHE A 107 12.10 11.35 16.93
N ARG A 108 11.80 10.45 17.88
CA ARG A 108 11.46 10.81 19.27
C ARG A 108 12.64 11.49 19.99
N LYS A 109 13.85 10.95 19.82
CA LYS A 109 15.09 11.50 20.41
C LYS A 109 15.42 12.88 19.85
N GLU A 110 15.32 13.09 18.53
CA GLU A 110 15.56 14.39 17.91
C GLU A 110 14.53 15.43 18.35
N ALA A 111 13.24 15.10 18.37
CA ALA A 111 12.18 16.00 18.82
C ALA A 111 12.41 16.53 20.25
N LEU A 112 12.86 15.67 21.16
CA LEU A 112 13.21 16.03 22.54
C LEU A 112 14.46 16.94 22.62
N LEU A 113 15.44 16.73 21.73
CA LEU A 113 16.69 17.50 21.71
C LEU A 113 16.55 18.86 21.01
N THR A 114 15.69 18.97 19.98
CA THR A 114 15.48 20.20 19.20
C THR A 114 14.25 21.00 19.64
N MET A 115 13.45 20.47 20.56
CA MET A 115 12.14 21.01 20.97
C MET A 115 11.16 21.23 19.80
N ARG A 116 11.40 20.58 18.64
CA ARG A 116 10.51 20.60 17.47
C ARG A 116 9.47 19.47 17.56
N PRO A 117 8.27 19.63 16.95
CA PRO A 117 7.35 18.52 16.75
C PRO A 117 8.03 17.32 16.09
N ARG A 118 7.75 16.11 16.60
CA ARG A 118 8.31 14.86 16.09
C ARG A 118 7.95 14.67 14.63
N LEU A 119 8.94 14.27 13.82
CA LEU A 119 8.73 13.83 12.44
C LEU A 119 7.76 12.64 12.38
N LEU A 120 6.78 12.73 11.49
CA LEU A 120 5.83 11.65 11.20
C LEU A 120 6.53 10.50 10.47
N LEU A 121 6.07 9.27 10.69
CA LEU A 121 6.58 8.06 10.04
C LEU A 121 5.43 7.21 9.51
N SER A 122 5.30 7.12 8.18
CA SER A 122 4.34 6.26 7.49
C SER A 122 5.03 5.25 6.58
N ALA A 123 4.25 4.31 6.03
CA ALA A 123 4.72 3.43 4.98
C ALA A 123 3.61 3.15 3.94
N ALA A 124 4.01 3.01 2.68
CA ALA A 124 3.15 2.60 1.59
C ALA A 124 3.32 1.10 1.30
N VAL A 125 2.23 0.34 1.50
CA VAL A 125 2.26 -1.11 1.69
C VAL A 125 1.22 -1.84 0.84
N SER A 126 1.51 -3.06 0.40
CA SER A 126 0.59 -3.82 -0.47
C SER A 126 -0.79 -4.09 0.16
N GLY A 127 -1.86 -3.95 -0.60
CA GLY A 127 -3.16 -4.52 -0.27
C GLY A 127 -3.29 -6.02 -0.59
N VAL A 128 -2.33 -6.64 -1.27
CA VAL A 128 -2.43 -8.02 -1.79
C VAL A 128 -2.04 -9.05 -0.72
N PRO A 129 -2.92 -10.00 -0.34
CA PRO A 129 -2.71 -10.85 0.85
C PRO A 129 -1.40 -11.65 0.87
N HIS A 130 -0.98 -12.27 -0.24
CA HIS A 130 0.26 -13.05 -0.27
C HIS A 130 1.52 -12.18 -0.10
N ILE A 131 1.45 -10.93 -0.57
CA ILE A 131 2.52 -9.93 -0.38
C ILE A 131 2.53 -9.50 1.09
N VAL A 132 1.37 -9.23 1.69
CA VAL A 132 1.28 -8.91 3.11
C VAL A 132 1.83 -10.03 4.00
N GLN A 133 1.46 -11.28 3.73
CA GLN A 133 1.96 -12.45 4.45
C GLN A 133 3.48 -12.60 4.34
N THR A 134 4.08 -12.30 3.18
CA THR A 134 5.54 -12.37 3.00
C THR A 134 6.26 -11.18 3.64
N SER A 135 5.81 -9.97 3.33
CA SER A 135 6.60 -8.74 3.50
C SER A 135 6.42 -8.02 4.84
N TYR A 136 5.31 -8.19 5.55
CA TYR A 136 4.96 -7.30 6.67
C TYR A 136 4.51 -8.02 7.93
N ASP A 137 5.06 -7.64 9.08
CA ASP A 137 4.44 -7.92 10.38
C ASP A 137 3.43 -6.82 10.75
N VAL A 138 2.22 -6.98 10.23
CA VAL A 138 1.13 -6.00 10.29
C VAL A 138 0.84 -5.48 11.70
N ARG A 139 0.93 -6.35 12.72
CA ARG A 139 0.65 -5.98 14.13
C ARG A 139 1.71 -5.04 14.70
N PHE A 140 2.98 -5.26 14.40
CA PHE A 140 4.04 -4.35 14.84
C PHE A 140 4.09 -3.07 14.00
N LEU A 141 3.84 -3.15 12.68
CA LEU A 141 3.71 -1.95 11.84
C LEU A 141 2.59 -1.02 12.32
N GLY A 142 1.41 -1.55 12.65
CA GLY A 142 0.30 -0.76 13.19
C GLY A 142 0.58 -0.11 14.56
N ARG A 143 1.54 -0.64 15.33
CA ARG A 143 1.99 -0.04 16.59
C ARG A 143 3.01 1.08 16.36
N LEU A 144 3.97 0.88 15.47
CA LEU A 144 5.13 1.77 15.28
C LEU A 144 4.86 2.94 14.33
N LEU A 145 4.15 2.70 13.22
CA LEU A 145 3.86 3.74 12.23
C LEU A 145 2.76 4.68 12.73
N ASP A 146 2.81 5.95 12.34
CA ASP A 146 1.75 6.92 12.61
C ASP A 146 0.48 6.58 11.82
N PHE A 147 0.65 6.28 10.52
CA PHE A 147 -0.40 5.77 9.63
C PHE A 147 0.19 4.89 8.51
N ILE A 148 -0.66 4.14 7.83
CA ILE A 148 -0.31 3.11 6.85
C ILE A 148 -1.09 3.34 5.56
N ASN A 149 -0.37 3.64 4.47
CA ASN A 149 -0.94 3.85 3.14
C ASN A 149 -1.12 2.49 2.43
N VAL A 150 -2.32 1.90 2.50
CA VAL A 150 -2.60 0.59 1.91
C VAL A 150 -2.87 0.73 0.41
N LEU A 151 -2.05 0.09 -0.41
CA LEU A 151 -2.11 0.10 -1.87
C LEU A 151 -3.25 -0.83 -2.35
N SER A 152 -4.48 -0.31 -2.32
CA SER A 152 -5.73 -0.98 -2.71
C SER A 152 -6.09 -0.82 -4.21
N TYR A 153 -5.07 -0.69 -5.05
CA TYR A 153 -5.12 -0.57 -6.52
C TYR A 153 -4.02 -1.43 -7.15
N ASP A 154 -3.92 -1.45 -8.49
CA ASP A 154 -3.10 -2.43 -9.24
C ASP A 154 -3.47 -3.89 -8.91
N LEU A 155 -4.74 -4.12 -8.56
CA LEU A 155 -5.27 -5.44 -8.26
C LEU A 155 -5.42 -6.28 -9.53
N HIS A 156 -5.69 -5.62 -10.66
CA HIS A 156 -5.71 -6.18 -12.01
C HIS A 156 -5.03 -5.27 -13.00
N GLY A 157 -4.51 -5.85 -14.09
CA GLY A 157 -3.90 -5.09 -15.17
C GLY A 157 -3.35 -5.98 -16.27
N SER A 158 -2.74 -5.37 -17.28
CA SER A 158 -2.34 -6.01 -18.55
C SER A 158 -1.26 -7.10 -18.46
N TRP A 159 -0.81 -7.44 -17.25
CA TRP A 159 -0.02 -8.64 -16.96
C TRP A 159 -0.89 -9.91 -16.87
N GLU A 160 -2.22 -9.76 -16.80
CA GLU A 160 -3.20 -10.84 -16.77
C GLU A 160 -3.81 -11.12 -18.15
N LYS A 161 -4.28 -12.36 -18.38
CA LYS A 161 -4.88 -12.81 -19.65
C LYS A 161 -6.36 -12.43 -19.82
N PHE A 162 -6.95 -11.77 -18.83
CA PHE A 162 -8.37 -11.43 -18.77
C PHE A 162 -8.55 -10.03 -18.19
N THR A 163 -9.58 -9.30 -18.60
CA THR A 163 -9.91 -7.98 -18.05
C THR A 163 -10.33 -8.06 -16.58
N GLY A 164 -9.75 -7.20 -15.75
CA GLY A 164 -10.13 -6.99 -14.36
C GLY A 164 -10.02 -5.52 -13.98
N HIS A 165 -10.75 -5.10 -12.95
CA HIS A 165 -10.80 -3.69 -12.57
C HIS A 165 -9.54 -3.27 -11.77
N ASN A 166 -9.04 -2.04 -11.98
CA ASN A 166 -7.82 -1.54 -11.31
C ASN A 166 -7.91 -1.61 -9.77
N SER A 167 -9.04 -1.13 -9.23
CA SER A 167 -9.30 -0.96 -7.80
C SER A 167 -10.80 -1.16 -7.49
N PRO A 168 -11.37 -2.37 -7.64
CA PRO A 168 -12.78 -2.60 -7.31
C PRO A 168 -13.02 -2.44 -5.80
N LEU A 169 -14.17 -1.87 -5.40
CA LEU A 169 -14.46 -1.67 -3.97
C LEU A 169 -14.69 -3.00 -3.26
N PHE A 170 -15.53 -3.88 -3.82
CA PHE A 170 -15.78 -5.23 -3.31
C PHE A 170 -15.30 -6.32 -4.29
N SER A 171 -15.12 -7.54 -3.76
CA SER A 171 -14.61 -8.70 -4.49
C SER A 171 -15.70 -9.50 -5.19
N LEU A 172 -15.32 -10.28 -6.20
CA LEU A 172 -16.13 -11.41 -6.67
C LEU A 172 -15.88 -12.64 -5.76
N PRO A 173 -16.82 -13.60 -5.68
CA PRO A 173 -16.62 -14.83 -4.90
C PRO A 173 -15.38 -15.62 -5.33
N GLU A 174 -15.09 -15.63 -6.63
CA GLU A 174 -13.95 -16.32 -7.25
C GLU A 174 -12.67 -15.45 -7.29
N ASP A 175 -12.77 -14.15 -6.95
CA ASP A 175 -11.69 -13.18 -7.07
C ASP A 175 -11.61 -12.26 -5.83
N PRO A 176 -10.93 -12.69 -4.74
CA PRO A 176 -10.85 -11.98 -3.46
C PRO A 176 -9.94 -10.73 -3.49
N LYS A 177 -9.77 -10.11 -4.66
CA LYS A 177 -9.03 -8.86 -4.83
C LYS A 177 -9.99 -7.67 -4.82
N SER A 178 -9.97 -6.87 -3.76
CA SER A 178 -10.70 -5.59 -3.72
C SER A 178 -10.16 -4.65 -2.67
N SER A 179 -10.51 -3.36 -2.76
CA SER A 179 -10.14 -2.34 -1.77
C SER A 179 -10.69 -2.68 -0.39
N ALA A 180 -11.96 -3.13 -0.32
CA ALA A 180 -12.55 -3.58 0.94
C ALA A 180 -11.87 -4.83 1.50
N TYR A 181 -11.49 -5.81 0.67
CA TYR A 181 -10.75 -6.98 1.13
C TYR A 181 -9.38 -6.57 1.68
N ALA A 182 -8.62 -5.74 0.94
CA ALA A 182 -7.30 -5.27 1.35
C ALA A 182 -7.31 -4.60 2.73
N MET A 183 -8.20 -3.61 2.93
CA MET A 183 -8.32 -2.90 4.20
C MET A 183 -8.76 -3.83 5.35
N ASN A 184 -9.73 -4.71 5.11
CA ASN A 184 -10.17 -5.71 6.08
C ASN A 184 -9.10 -6.74 6.42
N TYR A 185 -8.21 -7.09 5.47
CA TYR A 185 -7.12 -8.03 5.70
C TYR A 185 -6.06 -7.44 6.64
N TRP A 186 -5.67 -6.18 6.43
CA TRP A 186 -4.80 -5.44 7.35
C TRP A 186 -5.41 -5.30 8.75
N ARG A 187 -6.70 -4.93 8.84
CA ARG A 187 -7.46 -4.88 10.10
C ARG A 187 -7.47 -6.23 10.83
N LYS A 188 -7.75 -7.32 10.10
CA LYS A 188 -7.79 -8.70 10.64
C LYS A 188 -6.44 -9.18 11.17
N LEU A 189 -5.32 -8.74 10.59
CA LEU A 189 -3.98 -9.07 11.08
C LEU A 189 -3.53 -8.20 12.27
N GLY A 190 -4.32 -7.19 12.67
CA GLY A 190 -4.12 -6.43 13.89
C GLY A 190 -3.46 -5.06 13.71
N ALA A 191 -3.56 -4.44 12.52
CA ALA A 191 -3.34 -3.01 12.40
C ALA A 191 -4.59 -2.24 12.85
N PRO A 192 -4.46 -1.15 13.63
CA PRO A 192 -5.60 -0.34 14.05
C PRO A 192 -6.31 0.34 12.86
N SER A 193 -7.64 0.32 12.83
CA SER A 193 -8.45 0.79 11.69
C SER A 193 -8.21 2.27 11.40
N GLU A 194 -8.10 3.08 12.45
CA GLU A 194 -7.85 4.52 12.44
C GLU A 194 -6.46 4.90 11.90
N LYS A 195 -5.55 3.93 11.74
CA LYS A 195 -4.25 4.10 11.08
C LYS A 195 -4.21 3.59 9.65
N LEU A 196 -5.22 2.85 9.20
CA LEU A 196 -5.27 2.30 7.83
C LEU A 196 -5.88 3.33 6.89
N ILE A 197 -5.08 3.80 5.93
CA ILE A 197 -5.45 4.78 4.92
C ILE A 197 -5.64 4.05 3.58
N MET A 198 -6.83 4.15 2.99
CA MET A 198 -7.14 3.45 1.72
C MET A 198 -6.50 4.19 0.54
N GLY A 199 -5.63 3.51 -0.22
CA GLY A 199 -5.13 4.01 -1.49
C GLY A 199 -6.19 3.94 -2.60
N ILE A 200 -6.51 5.09 -3.20
CA ILE A 200 -7.47 5.24 -4.29
C ILE A 200 -6.74 5.79 -5.53
N PRO A 201 -6.90 5.19 -6.72
CA PRO A 201 -6.20 5.61 -7.93
C PRO A 201 -6.96 6.72 -8.69
N THR A 202 -6.25 7.71 -9.21
CA THR A 202 -6.74 8.67 -10.24
C THR A 202 -6.31 8.23 -11.64
N TYR A 203 -6.25 6.92 -11.86
CA TYR A 203 -5.82 6.30 -13.11
C TYR A 203 -6.54 4.96 -13.32
N GLY A 204 -6.56 4.50 -14.57
CA GLY A 204 -7.10 3.21 -14.97
C GLY A 204 -6.04 2.26 -15.50
N ARG A 205 -6.33 0.96 -15.41
CA ARG A 205 -5.53 -0.11 -16.02
C ARG A 205 -6.21 -0.56 -17.30
N THR A 206 -5.43 -0.66 -18.38
CA THR A 206 -5.97 -0.86 -19.74
C THR A 206 -5.55 -2.18 -20.36
N PHE A 207 -6.46 -2.75 -21.15
CA PHE A 207 -6.30 -4.06 -21.79
C PHE A 207 -6.68 -3.97 -23.28
N ARG A 208 -5.99 -4.75 -24.11
CA ARG A 208 -6.38 -5.01 -25.50
C ARG A 208 -7.13 -6.32 -25.55
N LEU A 209 -8.43 -6.25 -25.84
CA LEU A 209 -9.33 -7.40 -25.96
C LEU A 209 -8.96 -8.27 -27.17
N LEU A 210 -9.10 -9.60 -27.02
CA LEU A 210 -8.97 -10.54 -28.14
C LEU A 210 -10.06 -10.29 -29.20
N LYS A 211 -11.32 -10.14 -28.76
CA LYS A 211 -12.51 -9.90 -29.59
C LYS A 211 -13.31 -8.70 -29.04
N ALA A 212 -13.59 -7.70 -29.87
CA ALA A 212 -14.33 -6.49 -29.46
C ALA A 212 -15.76 -6.77 -28.95
N SER A 213 -16.35 -7.88 -29.38
CA SER A 213 -17.67 -8.37 -28.93
C SER A 213 -17.66 -9.13 -27.59
N LYS A 214 -16.50 -9.29 -26.95
CA LYS A 214 -16.35 -9.79 -25.59
C LYS A 214 -15.55 -8.75 -24.80
N ASN A 215 -16.27 -7.89 -24.09
CA ASN A 215 -15.77 -6.62 -23.58
C ASN A 215 -16.20 -6.30 -22.13
N GLY A 216 -16.81 -7.26 -21.43
CA GLY A 216 -17.08 -7.16 -20.00
C GLY A 216 -15.83 -7.40 -19.13
N LEU A 217 -16.04 -7.58 -17.83
CA LEU A 217 -15.06 -8.20 -16.94
C LEU A 217 -14.76 -9.64 -17.37
N GLN A 218 -13.57 -10.14 -16.98
CA GLN A 218 -13.04 -11.46 -17.29
C GLN A 218 -13.01 -11.81 -18.80
N ALA A 219 -13.08 -10.81 -19.68
CA ALA A 219 -12.96 -10.98 -21.12
C ALA A 219 -11.49 -11.21 -21.51
N THR A 220 -11.22 -12.16 -22.41
CA THR A 220 -9.86 -12.51 -22.82
C THR A 220 -9.12 -11.31 -23.45
N ALA A 221 -7.96 -10.99 -22.88
CA ALA A 221 -7.06 -9.95 -23.35
C ALA A 221 -5.78 -10.54 -23.96
N ILE A 222 -5.11 -9.75 -24.80
CA ILE A 222 -3.84 -10.10 -25.46
C ILE A 222 -2.68 -9.21 -25.02
N GLY A 223 -2.82 -8.53 -23.87
CA GLY A 223 -1.85 -7.58 -23.32
C GLY A 223 -2.43 -6.17 -23.14
N PRO A 224 -1.58 -5.14 -23.02
CA PRO A 224 -2.00 -3.76 -22.76
C PRO A 224 -2.74 -3.11 -23.94
N ALA A 225 -3.61 -2.12 -23.65
CA ALA A 225 -4.08 -1.19 -24.68
C ALA A 225 -2.99 -0.16 -25.04
N SER A 226 -3.25 0.65 -26.07
CA SER A 226 -2.33 1.69 -26.53
C SER A 226 -1.96 2.68 -25.42
N PRO A 227 -0.73 3.26 -25.43
CA PRO A 227 -0.32 4.25 -24.44
C PRO A 227 -1.14 5.54 -24.52
N GLY A 228 -1.36 6.17 -23.35
CA GLY A 228 -1.94 7.51 -23.28
C GLY A 228 -1.08 8.59 -23.95
N LYS A 229 -1.72 9.64 -24.46
CA LYS A 229 -1.07 10.78 -25.16
C LYS A 229 -0.05 11.51 -24.25
N TYR A 230 -0.34 11.59 -22.97
CA TYR A 230 0.45 12.31 -21.97
C TYR A 230 1.23 11.36 -21.08
N THR A 231 0.60 10.28 -20.58
CA THR A 231 1.27 9.27 -19.73
C THR A 231 2.26 8.41 -20.50
N LYS A 232 2.05 8.19 -21.81
CA LYS A 232 2.93 7.46 -22.74
C LYS A 232 3.24 6.01 -22.33
N GLN A 233 2.48 5.45 -21.38
CA GLN A 233 2.65 4.09 -20.88
C GLN A 233 1.51 3.19 -21.36
N ALA A 234 1.84 2.09 -22.04
CA ALA A 234 0.86 1.08 -22.43
C ALA A 234 0.32 0.34 -21.19
N GLY A 235 -0.97 0.01 -21.18
CA GLY A 235 -1.62 -0.65 -20.04
C GLY A 235 -2.07 0.32 -18.93
N PHE A 236 -1.99 1.63 -19.17
CA PHE A 236 -2.23 2.69 -18.19
C PHE A 236 -2.86 3.92 -18.87
N LEU A 237 -3.75 4.63 -18.16
CA LEU A 237 -4.24 5.96 -18.52
C LEU A 237 -4.51 6.77 -17.25
N ALA A 238 -4.10 8.04 -17.22
CA ALA A 238 -4.52 8.97 -16.15
C ALA A 238 -6.02 9.33 -16.29
N TYR A 239 -6.69 9.76 -15.21
CA TYR A 239 -8.13 10.05 -15.25
C TYR A 239 -8.49 11.13 -16.28
N PHE A 240 -7.65 12.18 -16.42
CA PHE A 240 -7.85 13.21 -17.45
C PHE A 240 -7.74 12.64 -18.89
N GLU A 241 -6.95 11.59 -19.12
CA GLU A 241 -6.90 10.87 -20.41
C GLU A 241 -8.13 9.97 -20.59
N ILE A 242 -8.61 9.37 -19.50
CA ILE A 242 -9.82 8.54 -19.50
C ILE A 242 -11.05 9.38 -19.83
N CYS A 243 -11.17 10.60 -19.31
CA CYS A 243 -12.21 11.55 -19.71
C CYS A 243 -12.24 11.75 -21.24
N SER A 244 -11.08 11.86 -21.89
CA SER A 244 -10.99 11.93 -23.36
C SER A 244 -11.33 10.60 -24.06
N PHE A 245 -10.98 9.46 -23.46
CA PHE A 245 -11.32 8.13 -23.97
C PHE A 245 -12.84 7.87 -23.96
N VAL A 246 -13.51 8.17 -22.85
CA VAL A 246 -14.92 7.81 -22.63
C VAL A 246 -15.92 8.61 -23.45
N TRP A 247 -15.54 9.78 -24.00
CA TRP A 247 -16.37 10.53 -24.95
C TRP A 247 -16.73 9.73 -26.21
N GLY A 248 -15.87 8.79 -26.61
CA GLY A 248 -16.07 7.95 -27.80
C GLY A 248 -16.02 6.45 -27.49
N ALA A 249 -16.30 6.06 -26.24
CA ALA A 249 -16.31 4.66 -25.79
C ALA A 249 -17.67 4.29 -25.21
N LYS A 250 -17.99 3.00 -25.15
CA LYS A 250 -19.14 2.54 -24.37
C LYS A 250 -18.73 2.51 -22.90
N LYS A 251 -19.39 3.32 -22.07
CA LYS A 251 -19.28 3.28 -20.61
C LYS A 251 -20.16 2.17 -20.02
N HIS A 252 -19.70 1.60 -18.93
CA HIS A 252 -20.36 0.54 -18.18
C HIS A 252 -20.12 0.74 -16.68
N TRP A 253 -21.05 0.24 -15.85
CA TRP A 253 -20.91 0.15 -14.40
C TRP A 253 -20.83 -1.33 -13.98
N ILE A 254 -20.19 -1.62 -12.84
CA ILE A 254 -20.10 -2.95 -12.25
C ILE A 254 -20.77 -2.87 -10.87
N ASP A 255 -22.06 -3.19 -10.81
CA ASP A 255 -22.90 -2.95 -9.63
C ASP A 255 -22.33 -3.57 -8.34
N TYR A 256 -21.83 -4.81 -8.41
CA TYR A 256 -21.26 -5.53 -7.28
C TYR A 256 -19.83 -5.11 -6.92
N GLN A 257 -19.14 -4.32 -7.74
CA GLN A 257 -17.81 -3.75 -7.42
C GLN A 257 -17.82 -2.24 -7.18
N TYR A 258 -18.94 -1.56 -7.43
CA TYR A 258 -19.16 -0.10 -7.31
C TYR A 258 -18.11 0.75 -8.05
N VAL A 259 -17.77 0.33 -9.28
CA VAL A 259 -16.76 0.96 -10.15
C VAL A 259 -17.17 0.91 -11.62
N PRO A 260 -16.75 1.88 -12.45
CA PRO A 260 -17.00 1.85 -13.88
C PRO A 260 -15.93 1.07 -14.67
N TYR A 261 -16.26 0.76 -15.92
CA TYR A 261 -15.27 0.51 -16.97
C TYR A 261 -15.74 1.10 -18.30
N ALA A 262 -14.85 1.22 -19.27
CA ALA A 262 -15.22 1.63 -20.61
C ALA A 262 -14.47 0.85 -21.68
N ASN A 263 -15.08 0.68 -22.85
CA ASN A 263 -14.43 0.02 -23.99
C ASN A 263 -14.69 0.70 -25.33
N LYS A 264 -13.67 0.72 -26.19
CA LYS A 264 -13.68 1.33 -27.53
C LYS A 264 -13.06 0.36 -28.52
N GLY A 265 -13.90 -0.34 -29.31
CA GLY A 265 -13.46 -1.41 -30.18
C GLY A 265 -12.78 -2.55 -29.38
N LYS A 266 -11.46 -2.71 -29.55
CA LYS A 266 -10.65 -3.68 -28.79
C LYS A 266 -9.94 -3.09 -27.56
N GLU A 267 -10.07 -1.80 -27.29
CA GLU A 267 -9.45 -1.18 -26.10
C GLU A 267 -10.45 -1.17 -24.94
N TRP A 268 -9.97 -1.47 -23.74
CA TRP A 268 -10.76 -1.58 -22.51
C TRP A 268 -10.00 -0.92 -21.36
N VAL A 269 -10.70 -0.20 -20.48
CA VAL A 269 -10.12 0.44 -19.29
C VAL A 269 -11.04 0.25 -18.08
N GLY A 270 -10.47 -0.27 -16.99
CA GLY A 270 -11.07 -0.23 -15.65
C GLY A 270 -10.45 0.92 -14.87
N TYR A 271 -11.29 1.85 -14.40
CA TYR A 271 -10.89 3.11 -13.81
C TYR A 271 -11.87 3.53 -12.71
N ASP A 272 -11.49 4.49 -11.88
CA ASP A 272 -12.37 5.11 -10.91
C ASP A 272 -12.90 6.47 -11.39
N ASP A 273 -14.13 6.83 -11.02
CA ASP A 273 -14.76 8.11 -11.29
C ASP A 273 -15.33 8.75 -10.02
N ALA A 274 -15.96 9.93 -10.14
CA ALA A 274 -16.54 10.65 -8.99
C ALA A 274 -17.60 9.83 -8.22
N ILE A 275 -18.28 8.87 -8.88
CA ILE A 275 -19.29 8.02 -8.26
C ILE A 275 -18.59 6.89 -7.48
N SER A 276 -17.59 6.23 -8.07
CA SER A 276 -16.83 5.19 -7.33
C SER A 276 -15.98 5.76 -6.20
N PHE A 277 -15.40 6.96 -6.38
CA PHE A 277 -14.78 7.74 -5.30
C PHE A 277 -15.77 8.02 -4.17
N SER A 278 -17.03 8.34 -4.48
CA SER A 278 -18.08 8.54 -3.46
C SER A 278 -18.34 7.27 -2.67
N TYR A 279 -18.51 6.12 -3.34
CA TYR A 279 -18.70 4.82 -2.67
C TYR A 279 -17.50 4.42 -1.80
N LYS A 280 -16.27 4.66 -2.28
CA LYS A 280 -15.05 4.42 -1.50
C LYS A 280 -14.95 5.32 -0.26
N ALA A 281 -15.28 6.60 -0.38
CA ALA A 281 -15.33 7.51 0.78
C ALA A 281 -16.39 7.10 1.81
N TRP A 282 -17.59 6.73 1.38
CA TRP A 282 -18.62 6.22 2.29
C TRP A 282 -18.22 4.90 2.97
N PHE A 283 -17.53 3.99 2.25
CA PHE A 283 -16.98 2.77 2.85
C PHE A 283 -15.92 3.09 3.92
N ILE A 284 -14.96 3.98 3.64
CA ILE A 284 -13.93 4.41 4.60
C ILE A 284 -14.57 4.93 5.89
N ARG A 285 -15.57 5.82 5.76
CA ARG A 285 -16.30 6.40 6.90
C ARG A 285 -17.11 5.37 7.68
N ARG A 286 -17.84 4.48 6.99
CA ARG A 286 -18.69 3.44 7.62
C ARG A 286 -17.88 2.37 8.36
N GLU A 287 -16.71 2.02 7.83
CA GLU A 287 -15.84 1.00 8.42
C GLU A 287 -14.85 1.57 9.45
N HIS A 288 -14.88 2.88 9.71
CA HIS A 288 -13.96 3.59 10.60
C HIS A 288 -12.47 3.39 10.24
N PHE A 289 -12.15 3.49 8.94
CA PHE A 289 -10.76 3.57 8.46
C PHE A 289 -10.25 5.00 8.53
N GLY A 290 -8.95 5.17 8.80
CA GLY A 290 -8.31 6.47 9.09
C GLY A 290 -8.32 7.51 7.97
N GLY A 291 -8.69 7.14 6.74
CA GLY A 291 -8.85 8.09 5.64
C GLY A 291 -8.55 7.50 4.26
N ALA A 292 -8.29 8.39 3.30
CA ALA A 292 -7.92 8.06 1.93
C ALA A 292 -6.57 8.66 1.54
N MET A 293 -5.80 7.92 0.75
CA MET A 293 -4.57 8.35 0.08
C MET A 293 -4.82 8.30 -1.43
N VAL A 294 -4.38 9.33 -2.16
CA VAL A 294 -4.63 9.45 -3.60
C VAL A 294 -3.35 9.26 -4.39
N TRP A 295 -3.35 8.30 -5.32
CA TRP A 295 -2.26 8.10 -6.28
C TRP A 295 -2.77 8.43 -7.70
N THR A 296 -2.53 9.61 -8.25
CA THR A 296 -1.82 10.80 -7.72
C THR A 296 -2.59 12.10 -8.00
N LEU A 297 -2.18 13.20 -7.37
CA LEU A 297 -2.81 14.52 -7.61
C LEU A 297 -2.69 15.00 -9.06
N ASP A 298 -1.57 14.71 -9.74
CA ASP A 298 -1.29 15.12 -11.12
C ASP A 298 -2.03 14.32 -12.19
N MET A 299 -2.68 13.20 -11.82
CA MET A 299 -3.44 12.34 -12.74
C MET A 299 -4.95 12.53 -12.68
N ASP A 300 -5.46 13.25 -11.67
CA ASP A 300 -6.80 13.84 -11.69
C ASP A 300 -6.87 15.00 -12.71
N ASP A 301 -8.07 15.50 -13.04
CA ASP A 301 -8.19 16.71 -13.87
C ASP A 301 -7.93 17.98 -13.04
N VAL A 302 -6.64 18.22 -12.74
CA VAL A 302 -6.10 19.34 -11.95
C VAL A 302 -6.69 20.71 -12.34
N ARG A 303 -7.09 20.91 -13.60
CA ARG A 303 -7.60 22.18 -14.13
C ARG A 303 -9.08 22.15 -14.51
N GLY A 304 -9.74 20.99 -14.52
CA GLY A 304 -11.11 20.81 -14.99
C GLY A 304 -11.27 20.89 -16.52
N THR A 305 -10.18 20.81 -17.27
CA THR A 305 -10.13 21.09 -18.72
C THR A 305 -10.29 19.87 -19.62
N PHE A 306 -10.28 18.65 -19.06
CA PHE A 306 -10.42 17.40 -19.80
C PHE A 306 -11.76 16.70 -19.55
N CYS A 307 -12.27 16.81 -18.32
CA CYS A 307 -13.52 16.19 -17.89
C CYS A 307 -14.71 17.17 -17.92
N GLY A 308 -14.44 18.49 -17.89
CA GLY A 308 -15.48 19.53 -17.92
C GLY A 308 -16.23 19.73 -16.59
N THR A 309 -15.78 19.09 -15.51
CA THR A 309 -16.45 19.03 -14.20
C THR A 309 -15.80 19.92 -13.12
N GLY A 310 -14.93 20.85 -13.51
CA GLY A 310 -14.13 21.66 -12.58
C GLY A 310 -12.84 20.96 -12.11
N PRO A 311 -11.95 21.69 -11.41
CA PRO A 311 -10.62 21.20 -11.04
C PRO A 311 -10.66 20.16 -9.91
N PHE A 312 -9.77 19.17 -9.99
CA PHE A 312 -9.66 18.05 -9.04
C PHE A 312 -10.99 17.30 -8.79
N PRO A 313 -11.73 16.88 -9.84
CA PRO A 313 -13.07 16.32 -9.70
C PRO A 313 -13.13 15.02 -8.89
N LEU A 314 -12.04 14.26 -8.78
CA LEU A 314 -11.98 13.07 -7.94
C LEU A 314 -11.57 13.40 -6.51
N VAL A 315 -10.50 14.18 -6.32
CA VAL A 315 -10.02 14.54 -4.97
C VAL A 315 -11.03 15.42 -4.22
N TYR A 316 -11.80 16.24 -4.93
CA TYR A 316 -12.89 17.05 -4.37
C TYR A 316 -13.95 16.19 -3.66
N VAL A 317 -14.32 15.03 -4.23
CA VAL A 317 -15.30 14.10 -3.65
C VAL A 317 -14.81 13.57 -2.29
N LEU A 318 -13.54 13.20 -2.18
CA LEU A 318 -12.95 12.75 -0.91
C LEU A 318 -12.94 13.89 0.12
N ASN A 319 -12.55 15.10 -0.28
CA ASN A 319 -12.55 16.25 0.62
C ASN A 319 -13.97 16.61 1.11
N ALA A 320 -14.98 16.49 0.26
CA ALA A 320 -16.37 16.72 0.63
C ALA A 320 -16.88 15.68 1.67
N ILE A 321 -16.67 14.39 1.41
CA ILE A 321 -17.25 13.30 2.21
C ILE A 321 -16.44 12.96 3.47
N LEU A 322 -15.11 13.06 3.42
CA LEU A 322 -14.20 12.67 4.52
C LEU A 322 -13.69 13.83 5.38
N VAL A 323 -13.84 15.09 4.94
CA VAL A 323 -13.36 16.26 5.71
C VAL A 323 -14.50 17.23 5.98
N ARG A 324 -15.14 17.79 4.95
CA ARG A 324 -16.19 18.81 5.14
C ARG A 324 -17.43 18.28 5.86
N ALA A 325 -17.78 17.02 5.63
CA ALA A 325 -18.92 16.38 6.29
C ALA A 325 -18.73 16.12 7.80
N GLU A 326 -17.51 16.31 8.35
CA GLU A 326 -17.26 16.27 9.79
C GLU A 326 -17.47 17.65 10.42
N PHE A 327 -16.96 18.72 9.78
CA PHE A 327 -17.20 20.11 10.21
C PHE A 327 -18.66 20.55 10.13
N SER A 328 -19.48 19.91 9.31
CA SER A 328 -20.92 20.19 9.19
C SER A 328 -21.80 19.41 10.19
N SER A 329 -21.22 18.78 11.22
CA SER A 329 -21.94 17.91 12.16
C SER A 329 -22.63 18.63 13.34
N THR A 330 -22.68 19.96 13.34
CA THR A 330 -23.58 20.73 14.22
C THR A 330 -25.04 20.50 13.83
N SER A 331 -25.74 19.66 14.61
CA SER A 331 -27.17 19.34 14.54
C SER A 331 -27.68 18.88 13.16
N LEU A 332 -27.81 17.56 12.98
CA LEU A 332 -28.66 16.98 11.94
C LEU A 332 -30.13 17.45 12.14
N PRO A 333 -30.82 17.94 11.10
CA PRO A 333 -32.25 18.26 11.20
C PRO A 333 -33.09 17.00 11.48
N GLN A 334 -33.76 16.96 12.63
CA GLN A 334 -34.45 15.77 13.12
C GLN A 334 -35.89 15.66 12.61
N PHE A 335 -36.06 15.25 11.36
CA PHE A 335 -37.34 14.89 10.73
C PHE A 335 -37.13 13.68 9.80
N TRP A 336 -37.99 12.64 9.77
CA TRP A 336 -39.27 12.42 10.43
C TRP A 336 -39.28 11.12 11.25
N LEU A 337 -39.91 11.16 12.44
CA LEU A 337 -40.42 9.96 13.11
C LEU A 337 -41.63 10.37 13.96
N SER A 338 -42.82 10.23 13.37
CA SER A 338 -44.12 10.65 13.90
C SER A 338 -45.15 9.57 13.52
N SER A 339 -45.95 8.99 14.41
CA SER A 339 -46.10 9.22 15.86
C SER A 339 -46.68 8.00 16.57
N ALA A 340 -46.49 7.94 17.90
CA ALA A 340 -47.26 7.14 18.88
C ALA A 340 -47.09 5.60 18.80
N VAL A 341 -47.31 4.81 19.87
CA VAL A 341 -47.69 5.09 21.27
C VAL A 341 -46.59 4.51 22.20
N ASN A 342 -46.49 4.96 23.46
CA ASN A 342 -45.55 4.45 24.46
C ASN A 342 -46.27 4.06 25.78
N SER A 343 -45.61 3.25 26.63
CA SER A 343 -46.08 2.62 27.88
C SER A 343 -47.15 1.52 27.70
N SER A 344 -47.16 0.40 28.43
CA SER A 344 -46.26 -0.17 29.46
C SER A 344 -46.29 -1.72 29.35
N SER A 345 -45.53 -2.58 30.05
CA SER A 345 -44.71 -2.49 31.28
C SER A 345 -43.68 -3.65 31.37
N THR A 346 -42.86 -3.66 32.44
CA THR A 346 -42.10 -4.81 33.02
C THR A 346 -40.98 -5.52 32.23
N ASP A 347 -39.76 -5.41 32.80
CA ASP A 347 -38.57 -6.29 32.69
C ASP A 347 -38.78 -7.72 33.25
N PRO A 348 -37.81 -8.68 33.21
CA PRO A 348 -36.44 -8.68 32.61
C PRO A 348 -36.09 -9.93 31.74
N GLU A 349 -34.85 -9.95 31.21
CA GLU A 349 -34.05 -11.11 30.73
C GLU A 349 -34.65 -12.04 29.64
N ARG A 350 -33.90 -12.45 28.59
CA ARG A 350 -32.68 -13.26 28.72
C ARG A 350 -31.90 -13.34 27.40
N LEU A 351 -30.56 -13.28 27.45
CA LEU A 351 -29.72 -13.71 26.31
C LEU A 351 -29.67 -15.24 26.23
N ALA A 352 -29.96 -15.80 25.05
CA ALA A 352 -29.59 -17.15 24.67
C ALA A 352 -29.08 -17.15 23.22
N VAL A 353 -27.95 -17.81 22.97
CA VAL A 353 -27.25 -17.77 21.68
C VAL A 353 -27.67 -18.96 20.80
N THR A 354 -28.19 -18.68 19.61
CA THR A 354 -28.28 -19.66 18.52
C THR A 354 -27.57 -19.14 17.27
N LYS A 355 -26.73 -20.01 16.68
CA LYS A 355 -26.05 -19.78 15.40
C LYS A 355 -26.97 -20.06 14.22
N ALA A 356 -26.47 -19.69 13.03
CA ALA A 356 -26.94 -20.08 11.70
C ALA A 356 -28.25 -19.42 11.24
N TRP A 357 -28.10 -18.47 10.30
CA TRP A 357 -28.97 -18.37 9.12
C TRP A 357 -28.08 -18.10 7.91
N THR A 358 -28.01 -19.06 7.00
CA THR A 358 -27.51 -18.87 5.64
C THR A 358 -28.68 -18.72 4.68
N THR A 359 -28.43 -18.01 3.58
CA THR A 359 -29.22 -18.01 2.32
C THR A 359 -30.60 -17.35 2.30
N ASP A 360 -30.91 -16.85 1.09
CA ASP A 360 -32.21 -16.62 0.48
C ASP A 360 -33.14 -15.53 1.03
N ILE A 361 -32.85 -14.28 0.64
CA ILE A 361 -33.88 -13.28 0.34
C ILE A 361 -34.03 -13.17 -1.18
N LYS A 362 -35.10 -13.77 -1.74
CA LYS A 362 -35.63 -13.40 -3.06
C LYS A 362 -36.53 -12.18 -2.91
N ILE A 363 -36.36 -11.16 -3.74
CA ILE A 363 -37.27 -10.00 -3.82
C ILE A 363 -37.91 -9.98 -5.21
N LEU A 364 -39.25 -10.07 -5.26
CA LEU A 364 -40.10 -9.67 -6.37
C LEU A 364 -41.30 -8.86 -5.80
N PRO A 365 -42.06 -8.11 -6.63
CA PRO A 365 -42.81 -6.93 -6.17
C PRO A 365 -44.20 -7.23 -5.56
N PRO A 366 -44.85 -6.23 -4.91
CA PRO A 366 -46.10 -6.42 -4.18
C PRO A 366 -47.36 -6.40 -5.05
N GLY A 367 -48.39 -7.13 -4.62
CA GLY A 367 -49.77 -7.07 -5.12
C GLY A 367 -50.61 -8.25 -4.65
N GLY A 368 -51.81 -7.99 -4.12
CA GLY A 368 -52.76 -9.01 -3.62
C GLY A 368 -53.27 -8.72 -2.21
N GLU A 369 -54.56 -8.99 -1.96
CA GLU A 369 -55.28 -8.63 -0.73
C GLU A 369 -55.61 -9.83 0.17
N ALA A 370 -55.90 -9.51 1.45
CA ALA A 370 -56.83 -10.16 2.38
C ALA A 370 -56.72 -11.68 2.70
N GLY A 371 -56.69 -11.98 4.01
CA GLY A 371 -56.93 -13.33 4.55
C GLY A 371 -56.72 -13.38 6.06
N VAL A 372 -57.80 -13.40 6.85
CA VAL A 372 -57.75 -13.47 8.32
C VAL A 372 -58.29 -14.83 8.80
N THR A 373 -57.54 -15.51 9.67
CA THR A 373 -58.11 -16.50 10.59
C THR A 373 -57.24 -16.64 11.85
N GLU A 374 -57.83 -16.48 13.03
CA GLU A 374 -57.23 -16.90 14.30
C GLU A 374 -57.67 -18.34 14.64
N ILE A 375 -56.83 -19.10 15.35
CA ILE A 375 -57.26 -20.25 16.15
C ILE A 375 -56.52 -20.22 17.49
N HIS A 376 -57.25 -20.30 18.60
CA HIS A 376 -56.70 -20.30 19.96
C HIS A 376 -56.08 -21.66 20.35
N GLY A 377 -55.04 -21.63 21.19
CA GLY A 377 -54.48 -22.79 21.89
C GLY A 377 -54.07 -22.42 23.31
N LYS A 378 -54.56 -23.16 24.32
CA LYS A 378 -54.44 -22.81 25.75
C LYS A 378 -53.21 -23.45 26.40
N CYS A 379 -52.69 -22.83 27.46
CA CYS A 379 -51.58 -23.35 28.27
C CYS A 379 -52.04 -23.59 29.72
N GLU A 380 -51.45 -24.56 30.41
CA GLU A 380 -51.68 -24.84 31.84
C GLU A 380 -50.35 -25.06 32.57
N ASN A 381 -50.30 -24.64 33.84
CA ASN A 381 -49.09 -24.57 34.67
C ASN A 381 -49.06 -25.67 35.75
N MET A 382 -47.87 -26.05 36.20
CA MET A 382 -47.70 -26.54 37.57
C MET A 382 -46.35 -26.08 38.15
N THR A 383 -46.31 -25.82 39.47
CA THR A 383 -45.25 -25.05 40.14
C THR A 383 -44.68 -25.81 41.34
N ILE A 384 -43.35 -25.74 41.54
CA ILE A 384 -42.68 -26.16 42.80
C ILE A 384 -41.66 -25.09 43.20
N THR A 385 -41.62 -24.76 44.49
CA THR A 385 -40.81 -23.67 45.10
C THR A 385 -39.52 -24.18 45.80
N PRO A 386 -38.57 -23.28 46.16
CA PRO A 386 -37.14 -23.64 46.22
C PRO A 386 -36.54 -23.77 47.65
N ARG A 387 -35.24 -24.04 47.71
CA ARG A 387 -34.34 -23.67 48.83
C ARG A 387 -33.13 -22.89 48.34
N VAL A 388 -32.58 -22.05 49.21
CA VAL A 388 -31.49 -21.09 48.93
C VAL A 388 -30.46 -21.14 50.05
N THR A 389 -29.17 -20.99 49.71
CA THR A 389 -28.08 -20.67 50.64
C THR A 389 -27.14 -19.66 49.97
N ILE A 390 -26.61 -18.69 50.72
CA ILE A 390 -25.82 -17.54 50.21
C ILE A 390 -24.49 -17.46 50.96
N VAL A 391 -23.40 -17.12 50.26
CA VAL A 391 -22.12 -16.66 50.85
C VAL A 391 -21.55 -15.54 49.99
N THR A 392 -20.94 -14.52 50.61
CA THR A 392 -20.36 -13.32 49.98
C THR A 392 -18.83 -13.30 49.99
N PRO A 393 -18.16 -12.55 49.09
CA PRO A 393 -16.70 -12.44 49.01
C PRO A 393 -16.11 -11.26 49.80
N THR A 394 -14.81 -11.33 50.11
CA THR A 394 -14.05 -10.27 50.82
C THR A 394 -12.83 -9.82 50.00
N LYS A 395 -12.33 -8.60 50.23
CA LYS A 395 -11.10 -8.05 49.61
C LYS A 395 -9.85 -8.42 50.41
N GLU A 396 -8.70 -8.49 49.73
CA GLU A 396 -7.38 -8.33 50.34
C GLU A 396 -6.57 -7.21 49.67
N THR A 397 -5.45 -6.81 50.29
CA THR A 397 -4.61 -5.67 49.89
C THR A 397 -3.14 -6.04 50.07
N VAL A 398 -2.28 -5.70 49.09
CA VAL A 398 -0.85 -6.09 49.10
C VAL A 398 0.02 -4.92 49.56
N SER A 399 0.93 -5.19 50.51
CA SER A 399 1.92 -4.24 51.04
C SER A 399 3.36 -4.61 50.66
N LEU A 400 4.26 -3.63 50.70
CA LEU A 400 5.68 -3.79 50.34
C LEU A 400 6.52 -4.30 51.53
N GLY A 401 7.40 -5.28 51.31
CA GLY A 401 8.31 -5.82 52.32
C GLY A 401 9.76 -5.92 51.84
N LYS A 402 10.72 -5.59 52.70
CA LYS A 402 12.17 -5.71 52.45
C LYS A 402 12.70 -7.02 53.01
N HIS A 403 13.68 -7.65 52.37
CA HIS A 403 14.64 -8.54 53.04
C HIS A 403 16.05 -8.38 52.48
N THR A 404 17.05 -8.71 53.31
CA THR A 404 18.49 -8.58 53.03
C THR A 404 19.18 -9.81 53.58
N VAL A 405 20.08 -10.43 52.80
CA VAL A 405 20.99 -11.51 53.22
C VAL A 405 22.35 -11.29 52.54
N ALA A 406 23.44 -11.68 53.19
CA ALA A 406 24.82 -11.39 52.79
C ALA A 406 25.62 -12.65 52.38
N LEU A 407 26.95 -12.48 52.21
CA LEU A 407 27.88 -13.40 51.55
C LEU A 407 28.08 -14.78 52.21
N GLY A 408 28.55 -15.72 51.39
CA GLY A 408 29.37 -16.88 51.79
C GLY A 408 30.34 -17.25 50.66
N GLU A 409 31.62 -17.53 50.97
CA GLU A 409 32.71 -17.69 49.99
C GLU A 409 33.03 -19.16 49.68
N LYS A 410 33.61 -19.43 48.49
CA LYS A 410 34.86 -20.22 48.35
C LYS A 410 35.50 -20.11 46.95
N THR A 411 36.71 -20.68 46.80
CA THR A 411 37.79 -20.14 45.97
C THR A 411 38.61 -21.23 45.25
N GLU A 412 39.08 -20.96 44.02
CA GLU A 412 40.39 -21.30 43.40
C GLU A 412 40.32 -20.91 41.89
N ILE A 413 41.21 -20.09 41.28
CA ILE A 413 42.66 -20.24 40.97
C ILE A 413 42.88 -21.29 39.86
N SER A 414 43.62 -21.08 38.75
CA SER A 414 44.63 -20.07 38.32
C SER A 414 44.43 -19.70 36.82
N GLY A 415 45.08 -18.72 36.19
CA GLY A 415 46.22 -17.87 36.59
C GLY A 415 46.42 -16.67 35.64
N ALA A 416 47.51 -15.91 35.81
CA ALA A 416 47.66 -14.56 35.26
C ALA A 416 48.99 -14.29 34.54
N THR A 417 49.02 -13.22 33.73
CA THR A 417 50.23 -12.45 33.40
C THR A 417 49.92 -10.95 33.54
N THR A 418 50.83 -10.19 34.14
CA THR A 418 50.65 -8.78 34.53
C THR A 418 51.75 -7.92 33.92
N MET A 419 51.52 -6.61 33.69
CA MET A 419 52.46 -5.53 34.06
C MET A 419 51.89 -4.11 33.85
N THR A 420 51.31 -3.57 34.93
CA THR A 420 51.57 -2.27 35.58
C THR A 420 51.73 -0.94 34.79
N SER A 421 51.22 0.14 35.41
CA SER A 421 51.25 1.55 34.98
C SER A 421 52.44 2.34 35.56
N VAL A 422 52.74 3.52 34.99
CA VAL A 422 53.47 4.63 35.63
C VAL A 422 52.74 5.96 35.35
N GLY A 423 52.78 6.92 36.29
CA GLY A 423 52.32 8.31 36.09
C GLY A 423 53.33 9.20 35.33
N HIS A 424 53.27 10.54 35.39
CA HIS A 424 52.47 11.42 36.24
C HIS A 424 52.51 12.88 35.72
N GLN A 425 51.66 13.76 36.28
CA GLN A 425 51.78 15.23 36.34
C GLN A 425 51.46 16.07 35.08
N SER A 426 51.39 17.39 35.30
CA SER A 426 50.79 18.44 34.46
C SER A 426 51.53 19.76 34.65
N MET A 427 51.46 20.70 33.70
CA MET A 427 51.54 22.16 33.95
C MET A 427 51.17 22.98 32.70
N THR A 428 50.57 24.15 32.92
CA THR A 428 50.45 25.28 31.97
C THR A 428 50.96 26.52 32.67
N PRO A 429 51.77 27.38 32.02
CA PRO A 429 51.23 28.59 31.37
C PRO A 429 51.97 28.93 30.04
N GLY A 430 51.66 30.00 29.29
CA GLY A 430 50.74 31.12 29.53
C GLY A 430 50.54 32.02 28.30
N GLU A 431 50.08 33.25 28.53
CA GLU A 431 49.48 34.16 27.54
C GLU A 431 50.47 34.99 26.70
N LYS A 432 49.97 35.54 25.58
CA LYS A 432 50.22 36.95 25.21
C LYS A 432 49.18 37.47 24.21
N ALA A 433 48.72 38.70 24.41
CA ALA A 433 47.80 39.42 23.52
C ALA A 433 48.11 40.92 23.53
N LEU A 434 47.86 41.62 22.41
CA LEU A 434 47.71 43.09 22.32
C LEU A 434 47.20 43.50 20.92
N THR A 435 46.61 44.70 20.83
CA THR A 435 45.74 45.23 19.76
C THR A 435 46.02 46.75 19.54
N PRO A 436 45.18 47.59 18.88
CA PRO A 436 44.62 47.56 17.51
C PRO A 436 44.79 48.89 16.70
N VAL A 437 44.44 48.85 15.40
CA VAL A 437 44.08 49.96 14.47
C VAL A 437 43.08 49.36 13.42
N GLY A 438 42.15 49.99 12.69
CA GLY A 438 41.75 51.39 12.42
C GLY A 438 41.91 51.73 10.91
N HIS A 439 41.06 52.50 10.21
CA HIS A 439 39.74 53.11 10.49
C HIS A 439 39.03 53.47 9.15
N GLN A 440 37.69 53.39 9.06
CA GLN A 440 36.79 53.94 7.99
C GLN A 440 36.96 53.36 6.55
N SER A 441 35.97 53.06 5.68
CA SER A 441 34.59 53.48 5.36
C SER A 441 34.45 54.61 4.31
N GLU A 442 34.01 54.30 3.07
CA GLU A 442 33.03 55.10 2.28
C GLU A 442 32.59 54.49 0.91
N LEU A 443 31.50 55.06 0.38
CA LEU A 443 30.88 54.97 -0.97
C LEU A 443 30.44 56.43 -1.32
N PRO A 444 30.17 56.88 -2.57
CA PRO A 444 29.52 56.15 -3.68
C PRO A 444 29.99 56.55 -5.12
N GLY A 445 29.24 56.17 -6.17
CA GLY A 445 29.43 56.76 -7.52
C GLY A 445 28.49 56.24 -8.63
N LYS A 446 27.52 57.06 -9.07
CA LYS A 446 26.63 56.77 -10.23
C LYS A 446 27.19 57.36 -11.54
N LYS A 447 26.79 56.78 -12.68
CA LYS A 447 26.39 57.54 -13.90
C LYS A 447 25.45 56.73 -14.79
N THR A 448 24.69 57.42 -15.64
CA THR A 448 23.55 56.88 -16.43
C THR A 448 23.32 57.78 -17.65
N LEU A 449 22.94 57.23 -18.81
CA LEU A 449 22.08 57.88 -19.82
C LEU A 449 21.66 56.90 -20.95
N THR A 450 20.71 57.35 -21.78
CA THR A 450 19.79 56.60 -22.68
C THR A 450 19.31 57.56 -23.80
N PRO A 451 18.39 57.25 -24.76
CA PRO A 451 17.81 56.00 -25.30
C PRO A 451 17.76 55.98 -26.87
N VAL A 452 16.68 55.45 -27.46
CA VAL A 452 16.21 55.41 -28.89
C VAL A 452 16.69 54.19 -29.72
N GLY A 453 15.84 53.42 -30.42
CA GLY A 453 14.37 53.47 -30.58
C GLY A 453 13.77 52.23 -31.28
N HIS A 454 12.43 52.16 -31.39
CA HIS A 454 11.62 51.12 -32.09
C HIS A 454 11.32 51.52 -33.57
N PRO A 455 10.82 50.68 -34.51
CA PRO A 455 9.79 49.62 -34.27
C PRO A 455 9.73 48.34 -35.18
N SER A 456 8.94 47.35 -34.69
CA SER A 456 7.97 46.43 -35.36
C SER A 456 8.16 45.74 -36.74
N VAL A 457 7.54 44.54 -36.83
CA VAL A 457 6.97 43.79 -38.01
C VAL A 457 7.75 42.56 -38.53
N THR A 458 7.03 41.43 -38.56
CA THR A 458 7.32 40.09 -39.17
C THR A 458 6.71 39.96 -40.58
N PRO A 459 7.04 38.98 -41.47
CA PRO A 459 7.53 37.61 -41.18
C PRO A 459 8.60 37.04 -42.17
N VAL A 460 8.88 35.73 -42.08
CA VAL A 460 9.07 34.72 -43.18
C VAL A 460 10.06 33.57 -42.81
N SER A 461 9.59 32.36 -43.11
CA SER A 461 10.14 30.98 -43.06
C SER A 461 11.65 30.62 -42.96
N HIS A 462 11.89 29.47 -42.28
CA HIS A 462 13.00 28.48 -42.45
C HIS A 462 14.46 28.97 -42.27
N GLN A 463 15.38 28.27 -41.58
CA GLN A 463 15.58 26.81 -41.53
C GLN A 463 16.30 26.31 -40.24
N SER A 464 16.19 25.00 -40.00
CA SER A 464 16.87 24.10 -39.03
C SER A 464 18.10 24.56 -38.20
N VAL A 465 18.01 24.36 -36.87
CA VAL A 465 19.10 23.81 -36.01
C VAL A 465 18.50 22.81 -35.01
N SER A 466 19.15 21.67 -34.79
CA SER A 466 18.70 20.60 -33.87
C SER A 466 19.60 20.48 -32.63
N PRO A 467 19.06 20.08 -31.46
CA PRO A 467 19.86 19.52 -30.38
C PRO A 467 19.46 18.07 -30.01
N GLY A 468 20.45 17.17 -30.06
CA GLY A 468 20.60 15.96 -29.22
C GLY A 468 19.37 15.07 -28.94
N GLY A 469 19.16 14.05 -29.78
CA GLY A 469 18.30 12.92 -29.41
C GLY A 469 19.00 11.95 -28.44
N MET A 470 18.30 11.51 -27.39
CA MET A 470 18.70 10.35 -26.58
C MET A 470 17.92 9.11 -27.03
N THR A 471 18.62 8.11 -27.54
CA THR A 471 18.03 6.85 -28.03
C THR A 471 17.57 5.96 -26.88
N MET A 472 16.25 5.84 -26.68
CA MET A 472 15.68 4.88 -25.74
C MET A 472 15.51 3.50 -26.40
N THR A 473 16.46 2.60 -26.18
CA THR A 473 16.41 1.22 -26.68
C THR A 473 15.29 0.42 -26.01
N PRO A 474 14.43 -0.30 -26.76
CA PRO A 474 13.39 -1.13 -26.16
C PRO A 474 13.98 -2.36 -25.45
N VAL A 475 13.65 -2.57 -24.17
CA VAL A 475 13.98 -3.81 -23.47
C VAL A 475 13.01 -4.90 -23.90
N HIS A 476 13.50 -5.90 -24.65
CA HIS A 476 12.78 -7.14 -24.88
C HIS A 476 12.83 -8.02 -23.64
N PHE A 477 11.71 -8.68 -23.31
CA PHE A 477 11.70 -9.79 -22.36
C PHE A 477 12.32 -11.03 -23.03
N GLN A 478 13.54 -11.39 -22.64
CA GLN A 478 14.07 -12.74 -22.86
C GLN A 478 14.09 -13.48 -21.53
N THR A 479 13.48 -14.66 -21.50
CA THR A 479 13.60 -15.64 -20.42
C THR A 479 14.84 -16.49 -20.67
N GLU A 480 15.98 -16.14 -20.06
CA GLU A 480 17.16 -17.01 -20.11
C GLU A 480 17.07 -18.12 -19.06
N THR A 481 17.06 -19.36 -19.54
CA THR A 481 17.32 -20.54 -18.73
C THR A 481 18.82 -20.69 -18.50
N LEU A 482 19.20 -20.98 -17.25
CA LEU A 482 20.59 -21.10 -16.82
C LEU A 482 21.37 -22.14 -17.66
N ARG A 483 22.52 -21.75 -18.23
CA ARG A 483 23.55 -22.68 -18.70
C ARG A 483 24.94 -22.21 -18.26
N GLN A 484 25.75 -23.15 -17.80
CA GLN A 484 27.14 -22.93 -17.41
C GLN A 484 28.07 -23.00 -18.63
N ASN A 485 29.13 -22.20 -18.62
CA ASN A 485 30.21 -22.28 -19.62
C ASN A 485 31.27 -23.30 -19.20
N THR A 486 31.56 -24.26 -20.07
CA THR A 486 32.79 -25.07 -20.02
C THR A 486 33.29 -25.31 -21.45
N MET A 487 34.59 -25.15 -21.70
CA MET A 487 35.18 -25.35 -23.03
C MET A 487 35.30 -26.83 -23.41
N ALA A 488 35.28 -27.12 -24.72
CA ALA A 488 35.37 -28.47 -25.27
C ALA A 488 36.80 -28.89 -25.63
N PRO A 489 37.08 -30.21 -25.66
CA PRO A 489 38.04 -30.75 -26.62
C PRO A 489 37.51 -31.94 -27.46
N ARG A 490 37.76 -31.84 -28.77
CA ARG A 490 37.95 -32.88 -29.82
C ARG A 490 37.32 -34.29 -29.68
N ARG A 491 36.42 -34.59 -30.63
CA ARG A 491 36.15 -35.88 -31.33
C ARG A 491 36.72 -37.19 -30.74
N LYS A 492 35.81 -38.11 -30.41
CA LYS A 492 35.78 -39.50 -30.94
C LYS A 492 34.32 -39.99 -30.97
N ALA A 493 34.04 -41.03 -31.75
CA ALA A 493 32.70 -41.62 -31.89
C ALA A 493 32.60 -42.98 -31.18
N VAL A 494 31.39 -43.34 -30.73
CA VAL A 494 30.88 -44.73 -30.53
C VAL A 494 29.35 -44.65 -30.35
N ALA A 495 28.68 -45.81 -30.29
CA ALA A 495 27.26 -45.99 -30.62
C ALA A 495 26.22 -45.57 -29.54
N ARG A 496 24.95 -45.75 -29.91
CA ARG A 496 23.75 -45.52 -29.09
C ARG A 496 23.68 -46.42 -27.85
N GLU A 497 23.05 -45.93 -26.81
CA GLU A 497 22.12 -46.74 -26.01
C GLU A 497 20.85 -45.92 -25.71
N LYS A 498 19.70 -46.59 -25.55
CA LYS A 498 18.40 -45.95 -25.22
C LYS A 498 17.98 -46.35 -23.81
N VAL A 499 17.70 -45.39 -22.95
CA VAL A 499 16.91 -45.61 -21.72
C VAL A 499 15.75 -44.62 -21.72
N THR A 500 14.53 -45.14 -21.78
CA THR A 500 13.29 -44.35 -21.74
C THR A 500 12.78 -44.30 -20.30
N VAL A 501 12.64 -43.10 -19.73
CA VAL A 501 12.05 -42.91 -18.39
C VAL A 501 10.52 -42.80 -18.51
N PRO A 502 9.72 -43.60 -17.76
CA PRO A 502 8.27 -43.57 -17.86
C PRO A 502 7.63 -42.43 -17.05
N SER A 503 6.59 -41.81 -17.63
CA SER A 503 5.81 -40.74 -17.00
C SER A 503 4.93 -41.26 -15.86
N ARG A 504 4.97 -40.61 -14.69
CA ARG A 504 3.94 -40.77 -13.64
C ARG A 504 2.97 -39.60 -13.65
N LYS A 505 1.68 -39.90 -13.83
CA LYS A 505 0.59 -39.00 -13.42
C LYS A 505 0.42 -39.11 -11.90
N ILE A 506 -0.02 -38.03 -11.26
CA ILE A 506 -0.45 -38.03 -9.85
C ILE A 506 -1.95 -37.71 -9.82
N SER A 507 -2.70 -38.54 -9.13
CA SER A 507 -4.11 -38.35 -8.79
C SER A 507 -4.30 -38.79 -7.35
N VAL A 508 -4.85 -37.92 -6.51
CA VAL A 508 -5.08 -38.20 -5.09
C VAL A 508 -6.54 -38.63 -4.91
N THR A 509 -6.74 -39.76 -4.24
CA THR A 509 -8.02 -40.18 -3.66
C THR A 509 -7.82 -40.43 -2.17
N PRO A 510 -8.84 -40.21 -1.32
CA PRO A 510 -8.72 -40.36 0.13
C PRO A 510 -8.80 -41.84 0.55
N GLU A 511 -8.53 -42.05 1.85
CA GLU A 511 -8.62 -43.32 2.57
C GLU A 511 -7.60 -44.39 2.12
N GLY A 512 -7.16 -45.25 3.05
CA GLY A 512 -6.03 -46.13 2.79
C GLY A 512 -5.94 -47.33 3.71
N GLN A 513 -5.54 -48.45 3.10
CA GLN A 513 -4.95 -49.63 3.72
C GLN A 513 -4.13 -50.36 2.64
N THR A 514 -3.03 -51.00 3.02
CA THR A 514 -2.07 -51.64 2.10
C THR A 514 -2.02 -53.15 2.29
N VAL A 515 -2.33 -53.91 1.24
CA VAL A 515 -2.03 -55.35 1.14
C VAL A 515 -1.53 -55.66 -0.29
N PRO A 516 -0.36 -56.31 -0.46
CA PRO A 516 0.16 -56.66 -1.79
C PRO A 516 -0.13 -58.13 -2.16
N LEU A 517 -0.54 -58.38 -3.41
CA LEU A 517 -0.58 -59.73 -4.02
C LEU A 517 -0.10 -59.73 -5.47
N ARG A 518 0.25 -60.92 -5.97
CA ARG A 518 0.91 -61.17 -7.26
C ARG A 518 -0.06 -61.30 -8.44
N GLY A 519 0.47 -61.00 -9.63
CA GLY A 519 0.09 -61.50 -10.95
C GLY A 519 1.18 -61.02 -11.91
N GLU A 520 2.07 -61.85 -12.45
CA GLU A 520 1.90 -62.93 -13.43
C GLU A 520 1.56 -62.42 -14.85
N TYR A 521 2.33 -62.90 -15.82
CA TYR A 521 2.24 -62.57 -17.24
C TYR A 521 1.17 -63.43 -17.92
N LEU A 522 0.51 -62.88 -18.94
CA LEU A 522 0.29 -63.61 -20.19
C LEU A 522 -0.01 -62.66 -21.37
N THR A 523 0.40 -63.09 -22.56
CA THR A 523 0.09 -62.52 -23.89
C THR A 523 -1.23 -63.12 -24.40
N SER A 524 -1.79 -62.87 -25.60
CA SER A 524 -1.26 -62.37 -26.87
C SER A 524 -2.38 -61.96 -27.85
N GLU A 525 -2.13 -60.91 -28.64
CA GLU A 525 -2.46 -60.76 -30.08
C GLU A 525 -3.92 -60.80 -30.62
N THR A 526 -4.02 -60.44 -31.91
CA THR A 526 -5.20 -60.34 -32.80
C THR A 526 -6.19 -59.19 -32.50
N GLY A 527 -6.78 -58.52 -33.49
CA GLY A 527 -6.58 -58.61 -34.95
C GLY A 527 -7.25 -57.44 -35.70
N THR A 528 -6.78 -57.14 -36.91
CA THR A 528 -7.28 -56.04 -37.78
C THR A 528 -8.47 -56.47 -38.64
N HIS A 529 -9.46 -55.58 -38.85
CA HIS A 529 -9.73 -54.90 -40.15
C HIS A 529 -10.91 -53.86 -40.06
N PRO A 530 -11.30 -53.11 -41.12
CA PRO A 530 -11.83 -51.75 -40.98
C PRO A 530 -13.22 -51.56 -41.63
N GLN A 531 -13.65 -50.31 -41.80
CA GLN A 531 -14.07 -49.81 -43.13
C GLN A 531 -14.02 -48.28 -43.21
N ASP A 532 -13.86 -47.76 -44.43
CA ASP A 532 -13.92 -46.34 -44.77
C ASP A 532 -15.36 -45.89 -45.08
N GLY A 533 -15.62 -44.57 -44.96
CA GLY A 533 -16.89 -43.92 -45.28
C GLY A 533 -16.83 -42.40 -45.11
#